data_AF-M0BAC4-F1
#
_entry.id   AF-M0BAC4-F1
#
_cell.length_a   1.000
_cell.length_b   1.000
_cell.length_c   1.000
_cell.angle_alpha   90.00
_cell.angle_beta   90.00
_cell.angle_gamma   90.00
#
_symmetry.space_group_name_H-M   'P 1'
#
loop_
_entity.id
_entity.type
_entity.pdbx_description
1 polymer ?
#
loop_
_entity_poly.entity_id
_entity_poly.type
_entity_poly.pdbx_seq_one_letter_code
_entity_poly.pdbx_strand_id
1 'polypeptide(L)'
;KSTDTMGRTQMAALDLTKGNPWCGQVTRDSSGKNKEPWILGYKGENGPFFQWAVIKLVGHDVPLILDAIPVERGRKRADIVDDLL
;
A
#
# COMPACT_ATOMS: atom_id res chain seq x y z
N LYS A 1 2.43 -14.15 15.98
CA LYS A 1 1.41 -13.59 16.91
C LYS A 1 2.05 -13.52 18.28
N SER A 2 1.80 -12.48 19.06
CA SER A 2 2.24 -12.39 20.46
C SER A 2 1.10 -11.89 21.34
N THR A 3 1.29 -11.88 22.65
CA THR A 3 0.32 -11.34 23.61
C THR A 3 0.98 -10.20 24.37
N ASP A 4 0.28 -9.07 24.54
CA ASP A 4 0.78 -7.96 25.36
C ASP A 4 0.59 -8.20 26.88
N THR A 5 1.08 -7.27 27.68
CA THR A 5 0.94 -7.28 29.15
C THR A 5 -0.51 -7.20 29.64
N MET A 6 -1.45 -6.78 28.79
CA MET A 6 -2.88 -6.72 29.09
C MET A 6 -3.65 -7.94 28.57
N GLY A 7 -2.96 -8.95 28.03
CA GLY A 7 -3.58 -10.17 27.51
C GLY A 7 -4.13 -10.04 26.09
N ARG A 8 -3.88 -8.93 25.38
CA ARG A 8 -4.37 -8.71 24.02
C ARG A 8 -3.47 -9.40 23.02
N THR A 9 -4.07 -10.09 22.05
CA THR A 9 -3.34 -10.76 20.97
C THR A 9 -2.90 -9.74 19.92
N GLN A 10 -1.61 -9.70 19.64
CA GLN A 10 -0.98 -8.85 18.65
C GLN A 10 -0.53 -9.64 17.42
N MET A 11 -0.65 -9.02 16.25
CA MET A 11 -0.27 -9.61 14.97
C MET A 11 0.32 -8.56 14.04
N ALA A 12 1.31 -8.95 13.24
CA ALA A 12 1.67 -8.20 12.06
C ALA A 12 0.64 -8.44 10.96
N ALA A 13 0.22 -7.38 10.27
CA ALA A 13 -0.69 -7.42 9.15
C ALA A 13 -0.15 -6.56 8.01
N LEU A 14 -0.44 -6.95 6.78
CA LEU A 14 -0.05 -6.23 5.58
C LEU A 14 -1.31 -5.80 4.81
N ASP A 15 -1.44 -4.50 4.62
CA ASP A 15 -2.58 -3.88 3.94
C ASP A 15 -2.14 -3.14 2.68
N LEU A 16 -3.01 -3.13 1.67
CA LEU A 16 -2.87 -2.28 0.50
C LEU A 16 -3.81 -1.09 0.64
N THR A 17 -3.26 0.11 0.75
CA THR A 17 -4.04 1.36 0.91
C THR A 17 -3.81 2.32 -0.25
N LYS A 18 -4.78 3.20 -0.50
CA LYS A 18 -4.68 4.24 -1.53
C LYS A 18 -4.31 5.56 -0.87
N GLY A 19 -3.35 6.26 -1.46
CA GLY A 19 -3.06 7.65 -1.11
C GLY A 19 -4.09 8.61 -1.70
N ASN A 20 -3.84 9.91 -1.48
CA ASN A 20 -4.60 10.96 -2.13
C ASN A 20 -4.46 10.89 -3.66
N PRO A 21 -5.45 11.41 -4.41
CA PRO A 21 -5.32 11.65 -5.84
C PRO A 21 -4.01 12.34 -6.21
N TRP A 22 -3.40 11.87 -7.30
CA TRP A 22 -2.21 12.47 -7.90
C TRP A 22 -2.56 13.84 -8.46
N CYS A 23 -1.90 14.88 -7.94
CA CYS A 23 -2.07 16.26 -8.39
C CYS A 23 -1.03 16.69 -9.44
N GLY A 24 -0.05 15.84 -9.77
CA GLY A 24 0.97 16.15 -10.76
C GLY A 24 0.53 15.85 -12.20
N GLN A 25 1.42 16.14 -13.15
CA GLN A 25 1.23 15.75 -14.54
C GLN A 25 1.32 14.22 -14.69
N VAL A 26 0.45 13.64 -15.50
CA VAL A 26 0.46 12.20 -15.81
C VAL A 26 0.98 12.02 -17.22
N THR A 27 2.09 11.31 -17.36
CA THR A 27 2.61 10.95 -18.68
C THR A 27 2.04 9.60 -19.09
N ARG A 28 1.51 9.50 -20.32
CA ARG A 28 0.97 8.24 -20.85
C ARG A 28 1.81 7.71 -22.00
N ASP A 29 1.87 6.39 -22.12
CA ASP A 29 2.46 5.70 -23.26
C ASP A 29 1.50 5.70 -24.47
N SER A 30 1.95 5.16 -25.60
CA SER A 30 1.15 5.06 -26.83
C SER A 30 -0.11 4.20 -26.68
N SER A 31 -0.20 3.36 -25.64
CA SER A 31 -1.38 2.56 -25.31
C SER A 31 -2.36 3.29 -24.37
N GLY A 32 -2.02 4.51 -23.95
CA GLY A 32 -2.82 5.31 -23.02
C GLY A 32 -2.65 4.91 -21.55
N LYS A 33 -1.68 4.07 -21.21
CA LYS A 33 -1.36 3.71 -19.81
C LYS A 33 -0.37 4.72 -19.22
N ASN A 34 -0.46 4.94 -17.91
CA ASN A 34 0.52 5.76 -17.19
C ASN A 34 1.92 5.13 -17.35
N LYS A 35 2.92 5.95 -17.69
CA LYS A 35 4.31 5.49 -17.84
C LYS A 35 4.90 5.08 -16.51
N GLU A 36 4.60 5.84 -15.45
CA GLU A 36 5.11 5.58 -14.11
C GLU A 36 4.38 4.36 -13.52
N PRO A 37 5.11 3.28 -13.15
CA PRO A 37 4.50 2.03 -12.71
C PRO A 37 3.84 2.13 -11.33
N TRP A 38 4.27 3.08 -10.49
CA TRP A 38 3.71 3.36 -9.16
C TRP A 38 2.49 4.30 -9.18
N ILE A 39 2.22 4.99 -10.30
CA ILE A 39 1.01 5.78 -10.48
C ILE A 39 -0.08 4.86 -11.03
N LEU A 40 -0.91 4.35 -10.12
CA LEU A 40 -1.97 3.42 -10.47
C LEU A 40 -3.19 4.19 -10.96
N GLY A 41 -3.72 3.77 -12.11
CA GLY A 41 -4.94 4.32 -12.68
C GLY A 41 -6.15 3.55 -12.18
N TYR A 42 -7.24 4.25 -11.89
CA TYR A 42 -8.55 3.65 -11.73
C TYR A 42 -9.57 4.38 -12.60
N LYS A 43 -10.54 3.64 -13.13
CA LYS A 43 -11.70 4.22 -13.81
C LYS A 43 -12.58 4.88 -12.74
N GLY A 44 -12.54 6.21 -12.64
CA GLY A 44 -13.36 7.00 -11.73
C GLY A 44 -12.99 8.48 -11.79
N GLU A 45 -13.76 9.34 -11.11
CA GLU A 45 -13.60 10.81 -11.17
C GLU A 45 -12.35 11.33 -10.45
N ASN A 46 -11.78 10.54 -9.53
CA ASN A 46 -10.73 11.01 -8.60
C ASN A 46 -9.28 10.88 -9.15
N GLY A 47 -9.10 10.69 -10.46
CA GLY A 47 -7.78 10.64 -11.08
C GLY A 47 -6.91 9.44 -10.64
N PRO A 48 -5.64 9.37 -11.08
CA PRO A 48 -4.72 8.33 -10.64
C PRO A 48 -4.25 8.57 -9.20
N PHE A 49 -3.72 7.53 -8.54
CA PHE A 49 -3.23 7.60 -7.17
C PHE A 49 -2.02 6.69 -6.96
N PHE A 50 -1.30 6.93 -5.86
CA PHE A 50 -0.35 5.95 -5.33
C PHE A 50 -1.09 4.88 -4.54
N GLN A 51 -0.69 3.63 -4.73
CA GLN A 51 -1.04 2.57 -3.80
C GLN A 51 0.17 2.23 -2.95
N TRP A 52 -0.07 1.99 -1.68
CA TRP A 52 0.94 1.68 -0.68
C TRP A 52 0.68 0.30 -0.11
N ALA A 53 1.73 -0.48 0.06
CA ALA A 53 1.73 -1.65 0.90
C ALA A 53 2.27 -1.25 2.26
N VAL A 54 1.54 -1.56 3.31
CA VAL A 54 1.83 -1.09 4.67
C VAL A 54 1.86 -2.29 5.60
N ILE A 55 2.95 -2.45 6.33
CA ILE A 55 3.02 -3.38 7.45
C ILE A 55 2.65 -2.65 8.73
N LYS A 56 1.76 -3.27 9.50
CA LYS A 56 1.23 -2.72 10.76
C LYS A 56 1.14 -3.77 11.84
N LEU A 57 1.26 -3.32 13.08
CA LEU A 57 0.91 -4.09 14.25
C LEU A 57 -0.56 -3.84 14.58
N VAL A 58 -1.35 -4.92 14.62
CA VAL A 58 -2.76 -4.93 15.01
C VAL A 58 -2.94 -5.68 16.33
N GLY A 59 -4.02 -5.41 17.05
CA GLY A 59 -4.29 -5.98 18.39
C GLY A 59 -4.35 -4.94 19.51
N HIS A 60 -3.96 -3.70 19.23
CA HIS A 60 -4.20 -2.52 20.05
C HIS A 60 -5.46 -1.78 19.57
N ASP A 61 -5.93 -0.82 20.37
CA ASP A 61 -7.08 0.02 20.01
C ASP A 61 -6.81 0.86 18.74
N VAL A 62 -5.54 1.19 18.49
CA VAL A 62 -5.08 1.88 17.28
C VAL A 62 -3.99 1.04 16.61
N PRO A 63 -4.09 0.77 15.29
CA PRO A 63 -3.03 0.08 14.57
C PRO A 63 -1.77 0.94 14.51
N LEU A 64 -0.61 0.34 14.75
CA LEU A 64 0.68 1.01 14.62
C LEU A 64 1.28 0.67 13.25
N ILE A 65 1.54 1.70 12.44
CA ILE A 65 2.23 1.52 11.16
C ILE A 65 3.72 1.38 11.42
N LEU A 66 4.34 0.32 10.89
CA LEU A 66 5.77 0.06 11.07
C LEU A 66 6.57 0.54 9.86
N ASP A 67 6.12 0.20 8.66
CA ASP A 67 6.74 0.64 7.40
C ASP A 67 5.73 0.64 6.24
N ALA A 68 6.06 1.34 5.16
CA ALA A 68 5.26 1.43 3.95
C ALA A 68 6.11 1.58 2.68
N ILE A 69 5.75 0.86 1.62
CA ILE A 69 6.40 0.96 0.30
C ILE A 69 5.38 1.21 -0.80
N PRO A 70 5.74 1.95 -1.87
CA PRO A 70 4.87 2.11 -3.02
C PRO A 70 4.68 0.79 -3.75
N VAL A 71 3.46 0.58 -4.24
CA VAL A 71 3.09 -0.61 -5.01
C VAL A 71 3.17 -0.29 -6.49
N GLU A 72 4.00 -1.06 -7.18
CA GLU A 72 4.16 -0.95 -8.62
C GLU A 72 3.25 -1.92 -9.35
N ARG A 73 2.77 -1.51 -10.52
CA ARG A 73 1.94 -2.34 -11.39
C ARG A 73 2.66 -3.63 -11.76
N GLY A 74 2.04 -4.77 -11.45
CA GLY A 74 2.57 -6.10 -11.75
C GLY A 74 3.48 -6.70 -10.68
N ARG A 75 3.77 -5.96 -9.60
CA ARG A 75 4.51 -6.48 -8.43
C ARG A 75 3.72 -7.61 -7.77
N LYS A 76 4.40 -8.71 -7.43
CA LYS A 76 3.74 -9.85 -6.78
C LYS A 76 3.58 -9.57 -5.29
N ARG A 77 2.53 -10.15 -4.70
CA ARG A 77 2.29 -10.03 -3.27
C ARG A 77 3.41 -10.68 -2.45
N ALA A 78 4.01 -11.77 -2.92
CA ALA A 78 5.14 -12.43 -2.25
C ALA A 78 6.34 -11.48 -2.12
N ASP A 79 6.75 -10.84 -3.21
CA ASP A 79 7.84 -9.85 -3.20
C ASP A 79 7.55 -8.70 -2.20
N ILE A 80 6.31 -8.22 -2.13
CA ILE A 80 5.89 -7.20 -1.16
C ILE A 80 5.98 -7.71 0.29
N VAL A 81 5.68 -9.00 0.52
CA VAL A 81 5.85 -9.63 1.84
C VAL A 81 7.33 -9.71 2.19
N ASP A 82 8.16 -10.22 1.29
CA ASP A 82 9.60 -10.39 1.52
C ASP A 82 10.31 -9.07 1.83
N ASP A 83 9.83 -7.95 1.26
CA ASP A 83 10.38 -6.62 1.53
C ASP A 83 9.91 -6.01 2.86
N LEU A 84 8.79 -6.47 3.44
CA LEU A 84 8.18 -5.88 4.63
C LEU A 84 8.19 -6.79 5.88
N LEU A 85 8.43 -8.10 5.74
CA LEU A 85 8.39 -9.11 6.81
C LEU A 85 9.66 -9.96 6.83
#